data_AF-A0A090RFQ7-F1
#
_entry.id   AF-A0A090RFQ7-F1
#
_cell.length_a   1.000
_cell.length_b   1.000
_cell.length_c   1.000
_cell.angle_alpha   90.00
_cell.angle_beta   90.00
_cell.angle_gamma   90.00
#
_symmetry.space_group_name_H-M   'P 1'
#
loop_
_entity.id
_entity.type
_entity.pdbx_description
1 polymer ?
#
loop_
_entity_poly.entity_id
_entity_poly.type
_entity_poly.pdbx_seq_one_letter_code
_entity_poly.pdbx_strand_id
1 'polypeptide(L)'
;MINEKGIVGQVSYVGAHNSRVLLLIDPSHAIPVQVVRNDIRVIASGSGQVDQIQLEHVPSSTDIEVGDLLVSSGLGGRYPEGYPVANVTEFSFDNKRPFAQIKARPTVQFDRLRYLLLVWPTARETLTDGDFAHGK
;
A
#
# COMPACT_ATOMS: atom_id res chain seq x y z
N MET A 1 1.75 2.78 -9.71
CA MET A 1 1.33 4.06 -10.33
C MET A 1 0.91 5.01 -9.22
N ILE A 2 1.36 6.26 -9.29
CA ILE A 2 1.17 7.27 -8.25
C ILE A 2 0.63 8.58 -8.82
N ASN A 3 0.15 9.45 -7.93
CA ASN A 3 -0.01 10.88 -8.17
C ASN A 3 0.68 11.67 -7.04
N GLU A 4 0.45 12.98 -6.97
CA GLU A 4 1.01 13.87 -5.94
C GLU A 4 0.52 13.56 -4.50
N LYS A 5 -0.52 12.74 -4.34
CA LYS A 5 -1.08 12.35 -3.05
C LYS A 5 -0.69 10.95 -2.60
N GLY A 6 -0.24 10.08 -3.51
CA GLY A 6 0.21 8.74 -3.15
C GLY A 6 -0.10 7.67 -4.19
N ILE A 7 -0.28 6.45 -3.71
CA ILE A 7 -0.51 5.26 -4.52
C ILE A 7 -1.91 5.29 -5.13
N VAL A 8 -1.99 5.22 -6.46
CA VAL A 8 -3.26 5.14 -7.20
C VAL A 8 -3.63 3.70 -7.51
N GLY A 9 -2.63 2.89 -7.90
CA GLY A 9 -2.88 1.51 -8.29
C GLY A 9 -1.70 0.86 -8.98
N GLN A 10 -1.95 -0.32 -9.54
CA GLN A 10 -0.98 -1.12 -10.25
C GLN A 10 -1.36 -1.27 -11.72
N VAL A 11 -0.39 -1.18 -12.62
CA VAL A 11 -0.61 -1.61 -14.00
C VAL A 11 -0.79 -3.13 -14.00
N SER A 12 -1.94 -3.60 -14.49
CA SER A 12 -2.29 -5.03 -14.59
C SER A 12 -2.16 -5.58 -16.00
N TYR A 13 -2.24 -4.70 -17.01
CA TYR A 13 -2.05 -5.06 -18.41
C TYR A 13 -1.43 -3.89 -19.18
N VAL A 14 -0.57 -4.22 -20.14
CA VAL A 14 0.06 -3.25 -21.04
C VAL A 14 -0.27 -3.66 -22.47
N GLY A 15 -0.88 -2.73 -23.21
CA GLY A 15 -1.07 -2.82 -24.66
C GLY A 15 -0.12 -1.88 -25.41
N ALA A 16 -0.23 -1.84 -26.73
CA ALA A 16 0.68 -1.05 -27.57
C ALA A 16 0.67 0.46 -27.27
N HIS A 17 -0.50 1.01 -26.94
CA HIS A 17 -0.68 2.46 -26.71
C HIS A 17 -1.51 2.78 -25.46
N ASN A 18 -1.83 1.77 -24.65
CA ASN A 18 -2.62 1.95 -23.44
C ASN A 18 -2.24 0.91 -22.39
N SER A 19 -2.71 1.12 -21.17
CA SER A 19 -2.57 0.17 -20.09
C SER A 19 -3.86 0.07 -19.29
N ARG A 20 -4.07 -1.08 -18.66
CA ARG A 20 -5.11 -1.26 -17.66
C ARG A 20 -4.49 -1.15 -16.29
N VAL A 21 -5.16 -0.39 -15.42
CA VAL A 21 -4.74 -0.21 -14.03
C VAL A 21 -5.76 -0.88 -13.12
N LEU A 22 -5.27 -1.69 -12.20
CA LEU A 22 -6.01 -2.15 -11.03
C LEU A 22 -5.87 -1.09 -9.93
N LEU A 23 -6.98 -0.42 -9.60
CA LEU A 23 -6.99 0.70 -8.64
C LEU A 23 -6.83 0.20 -7.21
N LEU A 24 -6.27 1.04 -6.33
CA LEU A 24 -6.14 0.77 -4.89
C LEU A 24 -7.47 0.39 -4.22
N ILE A 25 -8.56 1.02 -4.66
CA ILE A 25 -9.90 0.83 -4.11
C ILE A 25 -10.63 -0.41 -4.65
N ASP A 26 -10.06 -1.12 -5.63
CA ASP A 26 -10.66 -2.32 -6.19
C ASP A 26 -10.59 -3.49 -5.18
N PRO A 27 -11.69 -4.23 -4.92
CA PRO A 27 -11.70 -5.34 -3.95
C PRO A 27 -10.69 -6.46 -4.23
N SER A 28 -10.26 -6.61 -5.49
CA SER A 28 -9.25 -7.59 -5.88
C SER A 28 -7.81 -7.10 -5.70
N HIS A 29 -7.63 -5.85 -5.28
CA HIS A 29 -6.32 -5.27 -5.03
C HIS A 29 -5.96 -5.34 -3.55
N ALA A 30 -4.78 -5.90 -3.26
CA ALA A 30 -4.12 -5.84 -1.97
C ALA A 30 -2.73 -5.19 -2.07
N ILE A 31 -2.37 -4.37 -1.10
CA ILE A 31 -1.08 -3.71 -0.98
C ILE A 31 -0.51 -3.88 0.44
N PRO A 32 0.76 -4.28 0.58
CA PRO A 32 1.47 -4.21 1.86
C PRO A 32 1.69 -2.76 2.29
N VAL A 33 1.22 -2.43 3.49
CA VAL A 33 1.36 -1.11 4.09
C VAL A 33 2.08 -1.17 5.42
N GLN A 34 2.59 -0.02 5.84
CA GLN A 34 3.25 0.21 7.12
C GLN A 34 2.60 1.42 7.79
N VAL A 35 2.34 1.30 9.09
CA VAL A 35 1.88 2.40 9.94
C VAL A 35 3.09 3.27 10.26
N VAL A 36 3.01 4.56 9.95
CA VAL A 36 4.16 5.49 10.13
C VAL A 36 4.54 5.67 11.60
N ARG A 37 3.57 5.60 12.52
CA ARG A 37 3.77 5.88 13.95
C ARG A 37 4.64 4.83 14.65
N ASN A 38 4.50 3.56 14.28
CA ASN A 38 5.07 2.44 15.03
C ASN A 38 5.60 1.29 14.15
N ASP A 39 5.73 1.51 12.85
CA ASP A 39 6.30 0.58 11.86
C ASP A 39 5.57 -0.77 11.71
N ILE A 40 4.37 -0.90 12.25
CA ILE A 40 3.55 -2.10 12.09
C ILE A 40 3.19 -2.29 10.61
N ARG A 41 3.40 -3.53 10.11
CA ARG A 41 3.12 -3.90 8.73
C ARG A 41 1.88 -4.77 8.64
N VAL A 42 0.98 -4.39 7.75
CA VAL A 42 -0.29 -5.07 7.49
C VAL A 42 -0.62 -5.04 6.00
N ILE A 43 -1.67 -5.76 5.60
CA ILE A 43 -2.18 -5.72 4.23
C ILE A 43 -3.41 -4.82 4.21
N ALA A 44 -3.44 -3.87 3.28
CA ALA A 44 -4.65 -3.12 2.96
C ALA A 44 -5.25 -3.66 1.66
N SER A 45 -6.58 -3.68 1.56
CA SER A 45 -7.33 -4.10 0.39
C SER A 45 -8.40 -3.07 0.01
N GLY A 46 -8.73 -3.01 -1.29
CA GLY A 46 -9.82 -2.19 -1.76
C GLY A 46 -11.16 -2.64 -1.19
N SER A 47 -12.08 -1.69 -1.01
CA SER A 47 -13.45 -1.99 -0.54
C SER A 47 -14.50 -1.94 -1.67
N GLY A 48 -14.11 -1.50 -2.87
CA GLY A 48 -15.02 -1.14 -3.95
C GLY A 48 -15.64 0.24 -3.81
N GLN A 49 -15.40 0.94 -2.69
CA GLN A 49 -15.85 2.32 -2.47
C GLN A 49 -14.71 3.31 -2.75
N VAL A 50 -15.07 4.48 -3.30
CA VAL A 50 -14.11 5.49 -3.79
C VAL A 50 -13.21 6.04 -2.70
N ASP A 51 -13.71 6.14 -1.47
CA ASP A 51 -13.04 6.82 -0.37
C ASP A 51 -12.75 5.91 0.83
N GLN A 52 -12.77 4.59 0.61
CA GLN A 52 -12.56 3.61 1.66
C GLN A 52 -11.73 2.42 1.16
N ILE A 53 -10.76 2.03 1.97
CA ILE A 53 -10.07 0.74 1.92
C ILE A 53 -10.17 0.10 3.31
N GLN A 54 -9.78 -1.17 3.42
CA GLN A 54 -9.81 -1.90 4.68
C GLN A 54 -8.48 -2.59 4.96
N LEU A 55 -8.18 -2.86 6.23
CA LEU A 55 -7.01 -3.66 6.62
C LEU A 55 -7.42 -5.11 6.86
N GLU A 56 -6.64 -6.03 6.33
CA GLU A 56 -6.95 -7.46 6.32
C GLU A 56 -6.29 -8.21 7.47
N HIS A 57 -7.04 -9.10 8.10
CA HIS A 57 -6.57 -10.07 9.09
C HIS A 57 -5.77 -9.47 10.26
N VAL A 58 -6.14 -8.27 10.71
CA VAL A 58 -5.44 -7.58 11.80
C VAL A 58 -5.95 -8.07 13.16
N PRO A 59 -5.09 -8.65 14.04
CA PRO A 59 -5.48 -8.97 15.40
C PRO A 59 -5.90 -7.72 16.19
N SER A 60 -6.89 -7.83 17.08
CA SER A 60 -7.39 -6.70 17.87
C SER A 60 -6.38 -6.12 18.86
N SER A 61 -5.33 -6.87 19.20
CA SER A 61 -4.22 -6.41 20.03
C SER A 61 -3.16 -5.60 19.26
N THR A 62 -3.30 -5.45 17.95
CA THR A 62 -2.37 -4.67 17.12
C THR A 62 -2.56 -3.19 17.42
N ASP A 63 -1.47 -2.49 17.69
CA ASP A 63 -1.46 -1.04 17.95
C ASP A 63 -1.70 -0.25 16.65
N ILE A 64 -2.97 -0.13 16.25
CA ILE A 64 -3.42 0.72 15.14
C ILE A 64 -4.53 1.64 15.65
N GLU A 65 -4.36 2.93 15.42
CA GLU A 65 -5.25 3.97 15.94
C GLU A 65 -5.91 4.76 14.81
N VAL A 66 -7.10 5.31 15.07
CA VAL A 66 -7.74 6.26 14.14
C VAL A 66 -6.84 7.49 13.99
N GLY A 67 -6.58 7.88 12.75
CA GLY A 67 -5.65 8.96 12.41
C GLY A 67 -4.27 8.47 11.96
N ASP A 68 -3.93 7.19 12.15
CA ASP A 68 -2.65 6.64 11.68
C ASP A 68 -2.51 6.77 10.16
N LEU A 69 -1.35 7.27 9.73
CA LEU A 69 -0.97 7.31 8.32
C LEU A 69 -0.38 5.97 7.90
N LEU A 70 -0.91 5.43 6.80
CA LEU A 70 -0.43 4.21 6.15
C LEU A 70 0.37 4.58 4.91
N VAL A 71 1.58 4.03 4.82
CA VAL A 71 2.47 4.15 3.66
C VAL A 71 2.76 2.77 3.05
N SER A 72 3.18 2.70 1.80
CA SER A 72 3.64 1.44 1.19
C SER A 72 4.87 0.90 1.92
N SER A 73 4.88 -0.38 2.28
CA SER A 73 5.98 -0.95 3.09
C SER A 73 7.18 -1.42 2.28
N GLY A 74 7.11 -1.39 0.95
CA GLY A 74 8.14 -1.96 0.07
C GLY A 74 8.17 -3.50 0.02
N LEU A 75 7.37 -4.18 0.85
CA LEU A 75 7.36 -5.64 0.94
C LEU A 75 6.99 -6.28 -0.41
N GLY A 76 7.77 -7.26 -0.83
CA GLY A 76 7.60 -7.94 -2.12
C GLY A 76 8.11 -7.16 -3.34
N GLY A 77 8.71 -5.97 -3.15
CA GLY A 77 9.41 -5.21 -4.20
C GLY A 77 8.53 -4.64 -5.31
N ARG A 78 7.20 -4.76 -5.19
CA ARG A 78 6.24 -4.30 -6.20
C ARG A 78 5.96 -2.80 -6.10
N TYR A 79 5.96 -2.28 -4.88
CA TYR A 79 5.77 -0.88 -4.59
C TYR A 79 7.06 -0.31 -4.02
N PRO A 80 7.47 0.91 -4.39
CA PRO A 80 8.51 1.62 -3.65
C PRO A 80 8.04 1.84 -2.21
N GLU A 81 8.96 1.84 -1.26
CA GLU A 81 8.68 2.07 0.15
C GLU A 81 8.36 3.54 0.43
N GLY A 82 7.48 3.80 1.40
CA GLY A 82 7.26 5.14 1.97
C GLY A 82 6.24 6.03 1.24
N TYR A 83 5.51 5.53 0.24
CA TYR A 83 4.51 6.33 -0.47
C TYR A 83 3.17 6.32 0.29
N PRO A 84 2.49 7.47 0.47
CA PRO A 84 1.21 7.51 1.17
C PRO A 84 0.15 6.63 0.49
N VAL A 85 -0.65 5.95 1.31
CA VAL A 85 -1.73 5.06 0.88
C VAL A 85 -3.07 5.53 1.44
N ALA A 86 -3.21 5.64 2.76
CA ALA A 86 -4.47 6.00 3.41
C ALA A 86 -4.26 6.48 4.85
N ASN A 87 -5.30 7.09 5.44
CA ASN A 87 -5.36 7.38 6.88
C ASN A 87 -6.44 6.52 7.52
N VAL A 88 -6.15 5.90 8.67
CA VAL A 88 -7.13 5.09 9.41
C VAL A 88 -8.28 5.97 9.88
N THR A 89 -9.51 5.56 9.58
CA THR A 89 -10.73 6.32 9.92
C THR A 89 -11.62 5.60 10.91
N GLU A 90 -11.52 4.27 11.01
CA GLU A 90 -12.35 3.47 11.90
C GLU A 90 -11.56 2.26 12.38
N PHE A 91 -11.66 1.97 13.67
CA PHE A 91 -11.21 0.73 14.28
C PHE A 91 -12.39 0.16 15.08
N SER A 92 -12.82 -1.06 14.75
CA SER A 92 -13.84 -1.77 15.51
C SER A 92 -13.49 -3.24 15.68
N PHE A 93 -13.81 -3.78 16.85
CA PHE A 93 -13.63 -5.19 17.15
C PHE A 93 -14.84 -5.73 17.91
N ASP A 94 -15.32 -6.89 17.50
CA ASP A 94 -16.35 -7.65 18.19
C ASP A 94 -15.71 -8.97 18.63
N ASN A 95 -15.87 -9.35 19.91
CA ASN A 95 -15.35 -10.60 20.47
C ASN A 95 -15.83 -11.87 19.74
N LYS A 96 -16.81 -11.74 18.83
CA LYS A 96 -17.26 -12.82 17.94
C LYS A 96 -16.40 -13.03 16.70
N ARG A 97 -15.48 -12.11 16.39
CA ARG A 97 -14.63 -12.15 15.19
C ARG A 97 -13.16 -12.35 15.58
N PRO A 98 -12.39 -13.09 14.79
CA PRO A 98 -10.96 -13.30 15.07
C PRO A 98 -10.08 -12.07 14.79
N PHE A 99 -10.58 -11.11 13.98
CA PHE A 99 -9.82 -9.94 13.53
C PHE A 99 -10.63 -8.66 13.73
N ALA A 100 -9.90 -7.56 13.94
CA ALA A 100 -10.46 -6.21 13.93
C ALA A 100 -10.93 -5.83 12.52
N GLN A 101 -12.00 -5.04 12.46
CA GLN A 101 -12.44 -4.35 11.25
C GLN A 101 -11.86 -2.94 11.28
N ILE A 102 -10.90 -2.69 10.39
CA ILE A 102 -10.22 -1.40 10.32
C ILE A 102 -10.46 -0.82 8.93
N LYS A 103 -11.01 0.39 8.89
CA LYS A 103 -11.23 1.14 7.64
C LYS A 103 -10.25 2.29 7.58
N ALA A 104 -9.81 2.60 6.37
CA ALA A 104 -8.96 3.74 6.10
C ALA A 104 -9.43 4.48 4.85
N ARG A 105 -9.25 5.81 4.86
CA ARG A 105 -9.56 6.68 3.72
C ARG A 105 -8.30 6.86 2.87
N PRO A 106 -8.33 6.52 1.57
CA PRO A 106 -7.20 6.74 0.68
C PRO A 106 -6.73 8.20 0.68
N THR A 107 -5.42 8.42 0.56
CA THR A 107 -4.87 9.78 0.40
C THR A 107 -5.16 10.36 -1.00
N VAL A 108 -5.31 9.48 -1.98
CA VAL A 108 -5.68 9.79 -3.37
C VAL A 108 -7.18 10.06 -3.49
N GLN A 109 -7.53 11.09 -4.27
CA GLN A 109 -8.90 11.41 -4.67
C GLN A 109 -9.23 10.74 -6.01
N PHE A 110 -9.87 9.57 -5.97
CA PHE A 110 -10.13 8.75 -7.16
C PHE A 110 -11.17 9.35 -8.12
N ASP A 111 -12.01 10.28 -7.66
CA ASP A 111 -12.98 11.03 -8.47
C ASP A 111 -12.33 12.13 -9.33
N ARG A 112 -11.05 12.46 -9.10
CA ARG A 112 -10.36 13.60 -9.73
C ARG A 112 -8.94 13.27 -10.21
N LEU A 113 -8.76 12.11 -10.84
CA LEU A 113 -7.47 11.72 -11.40
C LEU A 113 -7.19 12.49 -12.71
N ARG A 114 -6.04 13.18 -12.76
CA ARG A 114 -5.61 13.94 -13.96
C ARG A 114 -4.21 13.55 -14.43
N TYR A 115 -3.22 13.66 -13.55
CA TYR A 115 -1.83 13.36 -13.86
C TYR A 115 -1.36 12.18 -13.02
N LEU A 116 -0.67 11.24 -13.66
CA LEU A 116 -0.24 9.99 -13.08
C LEU A 116 1.21 9.73 -13.48
N LEU A 117 1.98 9.18 -12.56
CA LEU A 117 3.36 8.77 -12.78
C LEU A 117 3.47 7.26 -12.64
N LEU A 118 4.15 6.66 -13.60
CA LEU A 118 4.59 5.28 -13.50
C LEU A 118 5.95 5.26 -12.80
N VAL A 119 6.07 4.41 -11.78
CA VAL A 119 7.29 4.26 -11.00
C VAL A 119 7.74 2.81 -11.14
N TRP A 120 9.01 2.65 -11.47
CA TRP A 120 9.65 1.34 -11.54
C TRP A 120 10.41 1.08 -10.25
N PRO A 121 10.40 -0.15 -9.73
CA PRO A 121 11.32 -0.54 -8.67
C PRO A 121 12.74 -0.35 -9.19
N THR A 122 13.56 0.42 -8.49
CA THR A 122 14.99 0.41 -8.73
C THR A 122 15.50 -0.98 -8.39
N ALA A 123 16.28 -1.60 -9.28
CA ALA A 123 16.92 -2.87 -8.98
C ALA A 123 17.67 -2.72 -7.66
N ARG A 124 17.37 -3.57 -6.69
CA ARG A 124 18.21 -3.70 -5.50
C ARG A 124 19.57 -4.11 -6.04
N GLU A 125 20.61 -3.30 -5.79
CA GLU A 125 21.99 -3.77 -5.99
C GLU A 125 22.10 -5.07 -5.20
N THR A 126 22.09 -6.20 -5.90
CA THR A 126 22.51 -7.45 -5.32
C THR A 126 23.97 -7.20 -5.00
N LEU A 127 24.29 -6.95 -3.72
CA LEU A 127 25.66 -7.04 -3.24
C LEU A 127 26.12 -8.45 -3.61
N THR A 128 26.84 -8.58 -4.72
CA THR A 128 27.48 -9.82 -5.08
C THR A 128 28.63 -10.02 -4.12
N ASP A 129 28.74 -11.21 -3.55
CA ASP A 129 29.78 -11.61 -2.57
C ASP A 129 31.25 -11.43 -3.04
N GLY A 130 31.48 -10.84 -4.23
CA GLY A 130 32.79 -10.55 -4.82
C GLY A 130 33.47 -9.27 -4.31
N ASP A 131 32.76 -8.34 -3.67
CA ASP A 131 33.35 -7.05 -3.25
C ASP A 131 34.23 -7.16 -1.99
N PHE A 132 34.25 -8.32 -1.33
CA PHE A 132 35.12 -8.60 -0.18
C PHE A 132 36.48 -9.20 -0.55
N ALA A 133 36.77 -9.45 -1.84
CA ALA A 133 37.91 -10.27 -2.25
C ALA A 133 39.15 -9.52 -2.77
N HIS A 134 39.24 -8.19 -2.64
CA HIS A 134 40.47 -7.44 -3.00
C HIS A 134 40.93 -6.54 -1.84
N GLY A 135 41.49 -7.19 -0.83
CA GLY A 135 42.30 -6.55 0.19
C GLY A 135 43.50 -7.43 0.53
N LYS A 136 44.48 -7.48 -0.36
CA LYS A 136 45.92 -7.73 -0.09
C LYS A 136 46.78 -7.12 -1.17
#